data_AF-A0A844EDM2-F1
#
_entry.id   AF-A0A844EDM2-F1
#
_cell.length_a   1.000
_cell.length_b   1.000
_cell.length_c   1.000
_cell.angle_alpha   90.00
_cell.angle_beta   90.00
_cell.angle_gamma   90.00
#
_symmetry.space_group_name_H-M   'P 1'
#
loop_
_entity.id
_entity.type
_entity.pdbx_description
1 polymer ?
#
loop_
_entity_poly.entity_id
_entity_poly.type
_entity_poly.pdbx_seq_one_letter_code
_entity_poly.pdbx_strand_id
1 'polypeptide(L)'
;KWLHYPARAFISFMRGVPMLVLLFIIYFGFRADALPAAVIAFTINCSAFVSEVYRSSFSAVDYGQWEAAYSLGLPYRKVISKIIFPQAFRIAIPALGNILLDLFKGTSLAAMIT
;
A
#
# COMPACT_ATOMS: atom_id res chain seq x y z
N LYS A 1 18.05 -7.25 -3.22
CA LYS A 1 18.41 -5.91 -3.78
C LYS A 1 17.81 -5.68 -5.17
N TRP A 2 17.77 -6.66 -6.07
CA TRP A 2 17.17 -6.50 -7.41
C TRP A 2 15.68 -6.16 -7.43
N LEU A 3 14.86 -6.73 -6.53
CA LEU A 3 13.41 -6.43 -6.46
C LEU A 3 13.07 -5.05 -5.85
N HIS A 4 14.04 -4.41 -5.19
CA HIS A 4 13.81 -3.16 -4.46
C HIS A 4 13.64 -1.96 -5.38
N TYR A 5 14.48 -1.85 -6.40
CA TYR A 5 14.40 -0.78 -7.39
C TYR A 5 13.10 -0.79 -8.21
N PRO A 6 12.66 -1.92 -8.81
CA PRO A 6 11.40 -1.95 -9.55
C PRO A 6 10.20 -1.70 -8.64
N ALA A 7 10.21 -2.22 -7.40
CA ALA A 7 9.14 -1.93 -6.44
C ALA A 7 9.04 -0.43 -6.10
N ARG A 8 10.17 0.23 -5.83
CA ARG A 8 10.18 1.69 -5.60
C ARG A 8 9.70 2.47 -6.83
N ALA A 9 10.14 2.08 -8.02
CA ALA A 9 9.75 2.72 -9.26
C ALA A 9 8.22 2.61 -9.48
N PHE A 10 7.67 1.41 -9.31
CA PHE A 10 6.22 1.17 -9.36
C PHE A 10 5.46 2.02 -8.35
N ILE A 11 5.86 2.01 -7.07
CA ILE A 11 5.19 2.78 -6.01
C ILE A 11 5.23 4.29 -6.32
N SER A 12 6.40 4.79 -6.72
CA SER A 12 6.57 6.21 -7.05
C SER A 12 5.73 6.63 -8.25
N PHE A 13 5.71 5.80 -9.29
CA PHE A 13 4.95 6.07 -10.50
C PHE A 13 3.44 6.04 -10.22
N MET A 14 2.93 4.99 -9.59
CA MET A 14 1.50 4.85 -9.30
C MET A 14 0.95 5.92 -8.37
N ARG A 15 1.75 6.43 -7.43
CA ARG A 15 1.36 7.57 -6.58
C ARG A 15 1.38 8.92 -7.31
N GLY A 16 2.11 9.02 -8.42
CA GLY A 16 2.17 10.22 -9.27
C GLY A 16 1.13 10.25 -10.39
N VAL A 17 0.54 9.10 -10.75
CA VAL A 17 -0.47 9.00 -11.81
C VAL A 17 -1.86 9.30 -11.23
N PRO A 18 -2.61 10.24 -11.83
CA PRO A 18 -4.00 10.49 -11.42
C PRO A 18 -4.88 9.25 -11.61
N MET A 19 -5.72 8.94 -10.63
CA MET A 19 -6.56 7.74 -10.62
C MET A 19 -7.48 7.65 -11.86
N LEU A 20 -8.02 8.79 -12.30
CA LEU A 20 -8.87 8.89 -13.51
C LEU A 20 -8.12 8.46 -14.78
N VAL A 21 -6.83 8.81 -14.90
CA VAL A 21 -6.00 8.45 -16.06
C VAL A 21 -5.82 6.93 -16.10
N LEU A 22 -5.52 6.31 -14.96
CA LEU A 22 -5.37 4.86 -14.87
C LEU A 22 -6.68 4.14 -15.23
N LEU A 23 -7.82 4.66 -14.76
CA LEU A 23 -9.14 4.13 -15.08
C LEU A 23 -9.42 4.16 -16.60
N PHE A 24 -9.13 5.28 -17.26
CA PHE A 24 -9.32 5.41 -18.71
C PHE A 24 -8.37 4.53 -19.52
N ILE A 25 -7.11 4.41 -19.10
CA ILE A 25 -6.14 3.51 -19.76
C ILE A 25 -6.66 2.07 -19.72
N ILE A 26 -7.16 1.62 -18.56
CA ILE A 26 -7.64 0.24 -18.42
C ILE A 26 -8.94 0.03 -19.20
N TYR A 27 -9.90 0.95 -19.08
CA TYR A 27 -11.19 0.82 -19.76
C TYR A 27 -11.06 0.97 -21.29
N PHE A 28 -10.57 2.11 -21.78
CA PHE A 28 -10.50 2.38 -23.22
C PHE A 28 -9.30 1.72 -23.90
N GLY A 29 -8.14 1.71 -23.25
CA GLY A 29 -6.89 1.19 -23.83
C GLY A 29 -6.89 -0.33 -23.96
N PHE A 30 -7.36 -1.03 -22.93
CA PHE A 30 -7.46 -2.50 -22.93
C PHE A 30 -8.85 -3.04 -23.28
N ARG A 31 -9.83 -2.15 -23.54
CA ARG A 31 -11.23 -2.51 -23.88
C ARG A 31 -11.85 -3.48 -22.86
N ALA A 32 -11.55 -3.26 -21.58
CA ALA A 32 -12.13 -4.03 -20.49
C ALA A 32 -13.53 -3.51 -20.13
N ASP A 33 -14.41 -4.38 -19.65
CA ASP A 33 -15.71 -3.97 -19.11
C ASP A 33 -15.55 -3.02 -17.91
N ALA A 34 -16.55 -2.17 -17.67
CA ALA A 34 -16.46 -1.09 -16.69
C ALA A 34 -16.09 -1.57 -15.27
N LEU A 35 -16.72 -2.67 -14.80
CA LEU A 35 -16.48 -3.21 -13.47
C LEU A 35 -15.05 -3.76 -13.30
N PRO A 36 -14.54 -4.70 -14.13
CA PRO A 36 -13.16 -5.17 -13.99
C PRO A 36 -12.14 -4.05 -14.23
N ALA A 37 -12.43 -3.10 -15.13
CA ALA A 37 -11.57 -1.93 -15.33
C ALA A 37 -11.43 -1.10 -14.05
N ALA A 38 -12.54 -0.80 -13.38
CA ALA A 38 -12.54 -0.11 -12.10
C ALA A 38 -11.77 -0.90 -11.03
N VAL A 39 -12.08 -2.18 -10.83
CA VAL A 39 -11.43 -3.00 -9.79
C VAL A 39 -9.91 -3.03 -9.99
N ILE A 40 -9.43 -3.22 -11.22
CA ILE A 40 -7.99 -3.27 -11.52
C ILE A 40 -7.35 -1.91 -11.28
N ALA A 41 -7.95 -0.83 -11.79
CA ALA A 41 -7.41 0.51 -11.65
C ALA A 41 -7.29 0.92 -10.18
N PHE A 42 -8.37 0.74 -9.41
CA PHE A 42 -8.41 1.06 -7.99
C PHE A 42 -7.43 0.20 -7.18
N THR A 43 -7.35 -1.10 -7.47
CA THR A 43 -6.41 -2.01 -6.78
C THR A 43 -4.97 -1.60 -7.00
N ILE A 44 -4.57 -1.37 -8.26
CA ILE A 44 -3.20 -1.02 -8.61
C ILE A 44 -2.80 0.31 -7.98
N ASN A 45 -3.65 1.33 -8.08
CA ASN A 45 -3.37 2.64 -7.49
C ASN A 45 -3.28 2.55 -5.96
N CYS A 46 -4.28 1.96 -5.30
CA CYS A 46 -4.33 1.81 -3.85
C CYS A 46 -3.14 1.01 -3.30
N SER A 47 -2.69 -0.03 -4.01
CA SER A 47 -1.56 -0.87 -3.58
C SER A 47 -0.27 -0.09 -3.34
N ALA A 48 -0.03 0.97 -4.12
CA ALA A 48 1.15 1.81 -3.98
C ALA A 48 1.11 2.66 -2.70
N PHE A 49 -0.05 3.23 -2.36
CA PHE A 49 -0.26 3.97 -1.12
C PHE A 49 -0.19 3.06 0.10
N VAL A 50 -0.85 1.89 0.05
CA VAL A 50 -0.82 0.89 1.13
C VAL A 50 0.60 0.38 1.38
N SER A 51 1.39 0.14 0.33
CA SER A 51 2.80 -0.27 0.46
C SER A 51 3.63 0.76 1.22
N GLU A 52 3.40 2.05 0.96
CA GLU A 52 4.11 3.11 1.66
C GLU A 52 3.68 3.23 3.12
N VAL A 53 2.38 3.06 3.40
CA VAL A 53 1.87 3.00 4.78
C VAL A 53 2.53 1.87 5.56
N TYR A 54 2.59 0.65 4.99
CA TYR A 54 3.30 -0.44 5.67
C TYR A 54 4.77 -0.08 5.90
N ARG A 55 5.47 0.43 4.89
CA ARG A 55 6.88 0.82 5.03
C ARG A 55 7.08 1.85 6.14
N SER A 56 6.26 2.89 6.18
CA SER A 56 6.33 3.93 7.21
C SER A 56 6.00 3.37 8.60
N SER A 57 5.00 2.52 8.70
CA SER A 57 4.58 1.95 9.99
C SER A 57 5.61 1.01 10.60
N PHE A 58 6.30 0.21 9.77
CA PHE A 58 7.44 -0.58 10.24
C PHE A 58 8.62 0.29 10.68
N SER A 59 8.87 1.40 9.95
CA SER A 59 9.95 2.34 10.28
C SER A 59 9.65 3.19 11.52
N ALA A 60 8.38 3.33 11.88
CA ALA A 60 7.91 4.09 13.04
C ALA A 60 7.97 3.30 14.36
N VAL A 61 8.22 1.98 14.31
CA VAL A 61 8.47 1.21 15.54
C VAL A 61 9.82 1.64 16.11
N ASP A 62 9.84 1.97 17.39
CA ASP A 62 11.03 2.44 18.10
C ASP A 62 12.21 1.46 17.94
N TYR A 63 13.38 1.99 17.60
CA TYR A 63 14.57 1.16 17.34
C TYR A 63 15.02 0.38 18.59
N GLY A 64 14.78 0.90 19.79
CA GLY A 64 15.04 0.23 21.06
C GLY A 64 14.25 -1.07 21.22
N GLN A 65 13.09 -1.23 20.57
CA GLN A 65 12.37 -2.51 20.53
C GLN A 65 13.17 -3.59 19.81
N TRP A 66 13.89 -3.21 18.75
CA TRP A 66 14.77 -4.12 18.02
C TRP A 66 16.01 -4.47 18.85
N GLU A 67 16.66 -3.48 19.43
CA GLU A 67 17.86 -3.67 20.26
C GLU A 67 17.56 -4.53 21.48
N ALA A 68 16.45 -4.29 22.17
CA ALA A 68 16.01 -5.09 23.32
C ALA A 68 15.74 -6.55 22.91
N ALA A 69 15.05 -6.78 21.79
CA ALA A 69 14.78 -8.12 21.28
C ALA A 69 16.06 -8.90 20.98
N TYR A 70 17.02 -8.26 20.31
CA TYR A 70 18.29 -8.89 19.95
C TYR A 70 19.21 -9.07 21.17
N SER A 71 19.16 -8.17 22.14
CA SER A 71 19.89 -8.31 23.42
C SER A 71 19.38 -9.51 24.22
N LEU A 72 18.11 -9.87 24.09
CA LEU A 72 17.53 -11.10 24.65
C LEU A 72 17.82 -12.36 23.81
N GLY A 73 18.63 -12.26 22.75
CA GLY A 73 19.01 -13.39 21.90
C GLY A 73 17.86 -13.94 21.04
N LEU A 74 16.80 -13.15 20.80
CA LEU A 74 15.65 -13.62 20.03
C LEU A 74 15.99 -13.72 18.52
N PRO A 75 15.61 -14.81 17.84
CA PRO A 75 15.80 -14.94 16.40
C PRO A 75 14.87 -13.99 15.63
N TYR A 76 15.33 -13.49 14.47
CA TYR A 76 14.63 -12.53 13.61
C TYR A 76 13.13 -12.82 13.42
N ARG A 77 12.75 -14.09 13.19
CA ARG A 77 11.33 -14.47 13.00
C ARG A 77 10.48 -14.19 14.24
N LYS A 78 11.02 -14.40 15.45
CA LYS A 78 10.32 -14.07 16.71
C LYS A 78 10.26 -12.56 16.90
N VAL A 79 11.35 -11.85 16.64
CA VAL A 79 11.40 -10.37 16.73
C VAL A 79 10.33 -9.75 15.83
N ILE A 80 10.28 -10.14 14.56
CA ILE A 80 9.26 -9.64 13.63
C ILE A 80 7.85 -10.04 14.08
N SER A 81 7.56 -11.33 14.26
CA SER A 81 6.18 -11.79 14.45
C SER A 81 5.56 -11.41 15.79
N LYS A 82 6.36 -11.31 16.86
CA LYS A 82 5.86 -11.11 18.23
C LYS A 82 6.04 -9.70 18.75
N ILE A 83 7.02 -8.94 18.23
CA ILE A 83 7.38 -7.63 18.78
C ILE A 83 7.09 -6.55 17.74
N ILE A 84 7.75 -6.59 16.59
CA ILE A 84 7.69 -5.49 15.62
C ILE A 84 6.37 -5.46 14.85
N PHE A 85 5.92 -6.59 14.30
CA PHE A 85 4.72 -6.65 13.45
C PHE A 85 3.45 -6.19 14.18
N PRO A 86 3.15 -6.65 15.42
CA PRO A 86 1.96 -6.18 16.13
C PRO A 86 1.97 -4.67 16.40
N GLN A 87 3.16 -4.09 16.66
CA GLN A 87 3.32 -2.65 16.87
C GLN A 87 3.15 -1.88 15.55
N ALA A 88 3.85 -2.27 14.49
CA ALA A 88 3.73 -1.68 13.18
C ALA A 88 2.29 -1.76 12.64
N PHE A 89 1.60 -2.87 12.87
CA PHE A 89 0.21 -3.04 12.47
C PHE A 89 -0.72 -2.03 13.16
N ARG A 90 -0.57 -1.82 14.47
CA ARG A 90 -1.33 -0.78 15.20
C ARG A 90 -1.07 0.63 14.65
N ILE A 91 0.17 0.93 14.29
CA ILE A 91 0.55 2.22 13.68
C ILE A 91 -0.10 2.36 12.28
N ALA A 92 -0.21 1.27 11.51
CA ALA A 92 -0.79 1.30 10.17
C ALA A 92 -2.31 1.52 10.15
N ILE A 93 -3.06 1.04 11.16
CA ILE A 93 -4.54 1.06 11.16
C ILE A 93 -5.14 2.44 10.83
N PRO A 94 -4.76 3.54 11.51
CA PRO A 94 -5.34 4.86 11.21
C PRO A 94 -5.08 5.32 9.78
N ALA A 95 -3.85 5.11 9.27
CA ALA A 95 -3.48 5.49 7.91
C ALA A 95 -4.18 4.65 6.84
N LEU A 96 -4.34 3.34 7.08
CA LEU A 96 -5.13 2.47 6.21
C LEU A 96 -6.61 2.88 6.18
N GLY A 97 -7.15 3.34 7.31
CA GLY A 97 -8.50 3.91 7.39
C GLY A 97 -8.67 5.13 6.49
N ASN A 98 -7.69 6.04 6.47
CA ASN A 98 -7.71 7.20 5.56
C ASN A 98 -7.70 6.76 4.09
N ILE A 99 -6.83 5.81 3.71
CA ILE A 99 -6.81 5.26 2.35
C ILE A 99 -8.15 4.62 1.97
N LEU A 100 -8.79 3.90 2.90
CA LEU A 100 -10.10 3.31 2.65
C LEU A 100 -11.17 4.38 2.39
N LEU A 101 -11.17 5.47 3.17
CA LEU A 101 -12.11 6.59 2.97
C LEU A 101 -11.87 7.29 1.63
N ASP A 102 -10.61 7.47 1.25
CA ASP A 102 -10.25 8.05 -0.04
C ASP A 102 -10.64 7.14 -1.21
N LEU A 103 -10.48 5.83 -1.04
CA LEU A 103 -10.94 4.83 -2.01
C LEU A 103 -12.47 4.88 -2.16
N PHE A 104 -13.19 4.95 -1.04
CA PHE A 104 -14.65 5.04 -1.02
C PHE A 104 -15.15 6.28 -1.76
N LYS A 105 -14.58 7.46 -1.47
CA LYS A 105 -14.87 8.71 -2.22
C LYS A 105 -14.52 8.56 -3.70
N GLY A 106 -13.38 7.93 -3.98
CA GLY A 106 -12.86 7.69 -5.32
C GLY A 106 -13.76 6.80 -6.18
N THR A 107 -14.55 5.89 -5.60
CA THR A 107 -15.47 5.03 -6.36
C THR A 107 -16.45 5.79 -7.24
N SER A 108 -16.79 7.04 -6.88
CA SER A 108 -17.60 7.94 -7.72
C SER A 108 -17.00 8.19 -9.11
N LEU A 109 -15.67 8.11 -9.25
CA LEU A 109 -14.98 8.22 -10.55
C LEU A 109 -15.33 7.07 -11.50
N ALA A 110 -15.77 5.92 -11.01
CA ALA A 110 -16.21 4.80 -11.85
C ALA A 110 -17.44 5.13 -12.69
N ALA A 111 -18.26 6.11 -12.26
CA ALA A 111 -19.39 6.62 -13.05
C ALA A 111 -18.96 7.29 -14.36
N MET A 112 -17.67 7.60 -14.55
CA MET A 112 -17.16 8.21 -15.79
C MET A 112 -16.97 7.20 -16.94
N ILE A 113 -17.03 5.90 -16.66
CA ILE A 113 -16.83 4.82 -17.64
C ILE A 113 -18.06 3.91 -17.80
N THR A 114 -19.17 4.27 -17.16
CA THR A 114 -20.46 3.54 -17.19
C THR A 114 -21.55 4.46 -17.68
#